data_AF-A0A971CQE8-F1
#
_entry.id   AF-A0A971CQE8-F1
#
_cell.length_a   1.000
_cell.length_b   1.000
_cell.length_c   1.000
_cell.angle_alpha   90.00
_cell.angle_beta   90.00
_cell.angle_gamma   90.00
#
_symmetry.space_group_name_H-M   'P 1'
#
loop_
_entity.id
_entity.type
_entity.pdbx_description
1 polymer ?
#
loop_
_entity_poly.entity_id
_entity_poly.type
_entity_poly.pdbx_seq_one_letter_code
_entity_poly.pdbx_strand_id
1 'polypeptide(L)'
;MKKLFSLLALVGILGGSLQAQQQVQLKVGDVEVGKMEYDAQKTPSFQAGGVKDKNIPNPRDWLELEVQFKVKGDPKTVVKELLFRYYIGFKDQTGAARILTGDVKHINIVPGEDTYSAVYVSPSTLGEITGDFRRFQPRSVEAVGVEIIYNGVIVGGKSSMSGSRAKFWESAGTQPGILGKNDTPFALLWIDRYADVEKSTR
;
A
#
# COMPACT_ATOMS: atom_id res chain seq x y z
N MET A 1 -48.95 30.96 -60.29
CA MET A 1 -47.64 30.31 -60.55
C MET A 1 -46.72 30.56 -59.36
N LYS A 2 -45.85 29.60 -58.98
CA LYS A 2 -44.92 29.63 -57.81
C LYS A 2 -45.68 29.59 -56.45
N LYS A 3 -45.64 28.56 -55.57
CA LYS A 3 -44.54 27.70 -55.04
C LYS A 3 -43.37 28.55 -54.49
N LEU A 4 -42.71 28.34 -53.36
CA LEU A 4 -42.73 27.41 -52.19
C LEU A 4 -41.90 28.15 -51.09
N PHE A 5 -41.74 27.78 -49.81
CA PHE A 5 -42.04 26.62 -48.96
C PHE A 5 -42.08 27.14 -47.48
N SER A 6 -42.71 26.43 -46.53
CA SER A 6 -42.49 26.68 -45.09
C SER A 6 -41.31 25.84 -44.59
N LEU A 7 -40.40 26.42 -43.80
CA LEU A 7 -39.31 25.68 -43.15
C LEU A 7 -39.47 25.69 -41.63
N LEU A 8 -40.01 24.60 -41.07
CA LEU A 8 -40.02 24.35 -39.63
C LEU A 8 -38.64 23.84 -39.21
N ALA A 9 -37.87 24.62 -38.46
CA ALA A 9 -36.61 24.17 -37.88
C ALA A 9 -36.89 23.31 -36.64
N LEU A 10 -36.90 21.98 -36.80
CA LEU A 10 -37.03 21.06 -35.68
C LEU A 10 -35.70 21.01 -34.91
N VAL A 11 -35.60 21.74 -33.81
CA VAL A 11 -34.43 21.69 -32.91
C VAL A 11 -34.47 20.36 -32.15
N GLY A 12 -33.81 19.35 -32.70
CA GLY A 12 -33.58 18.08 -32.02
C GLY A 12 -32.63 18.27 -30.85
N ILE A 13 -33.17 18.35 -29.63
CA ILE A 13 -32.37 18.29 -28.41
C ILE A 13 -31.83 16.85 -28.31
N LEU A 14 -30.58 16.66 -28.75
CA LEU A 14 -29.83 15.45 -28.48
C LEU A 14 -29.59 15.38 -26.97
N GLY A 15 -30.46 14.64 -26.28
CA GLY A 15 -30.30 14.26 -24.89
C GLY A 15 -29.13 13.29 -24.72
N GLY A 16 -27.91 13.81 -24.87
CA GLY A 16 -26.71 13.11 -24.44
C GLY A 16 -26.77 12.93 -22.94
N SER A 17 -27.03 11.70 -22.50
CA SER A 17 -26.94 11.33 -21.09
C SER A 17 -25.48 11.50 -20.65
N LEU A 18 -25.21 12.63 -20.01
CA LEU A 18 -24.07 12.77 -19.11
C LEU A 18 -24.30 11.78 -17.97
N GLN A 19 -23.88 10.53 -18.18
CA GLN A 19 -23.54 9.64 -17.09
C GLN A 19 -22.37 10.30 -16.38
N ALA A 20 -22.69 11.14 -15.38
CA ALA A 20 -21.71 11.62 -14.43
C ALA A 20 -21.04 10.38 -13.86
N GLN A 21 -19.77 10.15 -14.21
CA GLN A 21 -18.97 9.11 -13.61
C GLN A 21 -18.92 9.43 -12.12
N GLN A 22 -19.70 8.68 -11.35
CA GLN A 22 -19.92 8.95 -9.94
C GLN A 22 -18.58 8.75 -9.23
N GLN A 23 -17.91 9.86 -8.95
CA GLN A 23 -16.59 9.86 -8.32
C GLN A 23 -16.72 9.16 -6.97
N VAL A 24 -16.01 8.05 -6.78
CA VAL A 24 -16.09 7.25 -5.55
C VAL A 24 -15.53 8.09 -4.40
N GLN A 25 -16.42 8.63 -3.57
CA GLN A 25 -16.06 9.48 -2.45
C GLN A 25 -16.04 8.65 -1.15
N LEU A 26 -14.84 8.27 -0.72
CA LEU A 26 -14.64 7.52 0.52
C LEU A 26 -14.69 8.43 1.76
N LYS A 27 -15.07 7.84 2.89
CA LYS A 27 -15.21 8.43 4.22
C LYS A 27 -14.49 7.57 5.27
N VAL A 28 -14.40 8.08 6.50
CA VAL A 28 -13.87 7.34 7.66
C VAL A 28 -14.63 6.03 7.86
N GLY A 29 -13.94 4.90 7.76
CA GLY A 29 -14.51 3.56 7.92
C GLY A 29 -14.96 2.89 6.62
N ASP A 30 -14.76 3.52 5.46
CA ASP A 30 -15.05 2.91 4.15
C ASP A 30 -13.93 1.98 3.66
N VAL A 31 -12.72 2.07 4.24
CA VAL A 31 -11.66 1.07 4.03
C VAL A 31 -11.45 0.27 5.31
N GLU A 32 -11.87 -1.00 5.26
CA GLU A 32 -11.71 -1.94 6.37
C GLU A 32 -10.34 -2.61 6.28
N VAL A 33 -9.64 -2.71 7.42
CA VAL A 33 -8.33 -3.34 7.50
C VAL A 33 -8.45 -4.69 8.23
N GLY A 34 -8.21 -5.76 7.48
CA GLY A 34 -8.27 -7.14 7.91
C GLY A 34 -7.04 -7.55 8.71
N LYS A 35 -6.44 -8.68 8.36
CA LYS A 35 -5.22 -9.17 9.01
C LYS A 35 -4.02 -8.25 8.70
N MET A 36 -3.15 -8.07 9.69
CA MET A 36 -1.81 -7.51 9.51
C MET A 36 -0.83 -8.57 9.96
N GLU A 37 -0.02 -9.09 9.05
CA GLU A 37 0.95 -10.16 9.31
C GLU A 37 2.35 -9.67 9.00
N TYR A 38 3.33 -10.14 9.77
CA TYR A 38 4.72 -9.81 9.51
C TYR A 38 5.64 -10.99 9.81
N ASP A 39 6.64 -11.19 8.95
CA ASP A 39 7.58 -12.30 9.05
C ASP A 39 8.95 -11.94 8.41
N ALA A 40 9.93 -12.81 8.57
CA ALA A 40 11.26 -12.68 7.99
C ALA A 40 11.31 -13.34 6.61
N GLN A 41 11.46 -12.55 5.55
CA GLN A 41 11.62 -13.04 4.18
C GLN A 41 13.09 -13.05 3.77
N LYS A 42 13.57 -14.18 3.25
CA LYS A 42 14.90 -14.27 2.65
C LYS A 42 14.95 -13.49 1.35
N THR A 43 16.09 -12.84 1.10
CA THR A 43 16.37 -12.23 -0.22
C THR A 43 16.17 -13.28 -1.33
N PRO A 44 15.26 -13.06 -2.30
CA PRO A 44 14.92 -14.04 -3.32
C PRO A 44 16.09 -14.28 -4.29
N SER A 45 16.17 -15.50 -4.80
CA SER A 45 17.15 -15.91 -5.81
C SER A 45 16.44 -16.11 -7.16
N PHE A 46 16.94 -15.45 -8.20
CA PHE A 46 16.42 -15.56 -9.57
C PHE A 46 17.49 -16.18 -10.47
N GLN A 47 17.10 -17.18 -11.25
CA GLN A 47 17.91 -17.71 -12.34
C GLN A 47 17.48 -17.06 -13.65
N ALA A 48 18.45 -16.69 -14.49
CA ALA A 48 18.19 -16.06 -15.78
C ALA A 48 19.05 -16.71 -16.86
N GLY A 49 18.42 -17.12 -17.96
CA GLY A 49 19.12 -17.73 -19.10
C GLY A 49 20.09 -16.74 -19.77
N GLY A 50 21.22 -17.24 -20.26
CA GLY A 50 22.19 -16.45 -21.03
C GLY A 50 23.13 -15.55 -20.21
N VAL A 51 23.01 -15.53 -18.88
CA VAL A 51 23.96 -14.86 -17.98
C VAL A 51 24.66 -15.86 -17.07
N LYS A 52 25.84 -15.51 -16.56
CA LYS A 52 26.53 -16.31 -15.53
C LYS A 52 25.84 -16.11 -14.18
N ASP A 53 25.50 -17.21 -13.51
CA ASP A 53 25.02 -17.18 -12.14
C ASP A 53 26.01 -16.45 -11.22
N LYS A 54 25.48 -15.56 -10.38
CA LYS A 54 26.25 -14.87 -9.35
C LYS A 54 25.88 -15.46 -8.00
N ASN A 55 26.87 -16.00 -7.29
CA ASN A 55 26.69 -16.41 -5.90
C ASN A 55 26.24 -15.20 -5.06
N ILE A 56 25.19 -15.38 -4.25
CA ILE A 56 24.72 -14.40 -3.26
C ILE A 56 25.20 -14.88 -1.88
N PRO A 57 26.41 -14.48 -1.43
CA PRO A 57 26.95 -14.95 -0.16
C PRO A 57 26.12 -14.40 1.01
N ASN A 58 25.44 -15.29 1.73
CA ASN A 58 24.59 -15.02 2.89
C ASN A 58 23.33 -14.18 2.54
N PRO A 59 22.26 -14.81 1.99
CA PRO A 59 20.96 -14.17 1.80
C PRO A 59 20.43 -13.63 3.14
N ARG A 60 20.33 -12.30 3.21
CA ARG A 60 19.88 -11.60 4.41
C ARG A 60 18.36 -11.62 4.51
N ASP A 61 17.88 -11.50 5.75
CA ASP A 61 16.46 -11.42 6.08
C ASP A 61 15.95 -9.98 5.99
N TRP A 62 14.85 -9.83 5.27
CA TRP A 62 14.00 -8.66 5.23
C TRP A 62 12.85 -8.88 6.20
N LEU A 63 12.32 -7.83 6.81
CA LEU A 63 11.01 -7.87 7.44
C LEU A 63 9.98 -7.58 6.35
N GLU A 64 8.99 -8.46 6.21
CA GLU A 64 7.77 -8.21 5.43
C GLU A 64 6.65 -7.82 6.40
N LEU A 65 5.81 -6.86 6.00
CA LEU A 65 4.52 -6.56 6.63
C LEU A 65 3.45 -6.59 5.54
N GLU A 66 2.58 -7.59 5.59
CA GLU A 66 1.41 -7.72 4.74
C GLU A 66 0.16 -7.20 5.47
N VAL A 67 -0.66 -6.43 4.76
CA VAL A 67 -1.93 -5.88 5.24
C VAL A 67 -3.03 -6.29 4.27
N GLN A 68 -3.98 -7.08 4.76
CA GLN A 68 -5.26 -7.31 4.09
C GLN A 68 -6.17 -6.08 4.30
N PHE A 69 -6.84 -5.64 3.25
CA PHE A 69 -7.83 -4.57 3.33
C PHE A 69 -9.00 -4.82 2.36
N LYS A 70 -10.09 -4.10 2.58
CA LYS A 70 -11.31 -4.15 1.76
C LYS A 70 -11.92 -2.76 1.66
N VAL A 71 -12.20 -2.30 0.45
CA VAL A 71 -12.89 -1.03 0.21
C VAL A 71 -14.40 -1.29 0.06
N LYS A 72 -15.22 -0.54 0.78
CA LYS A 72 -16.69 -0.55 0.61
C LYS A 72 -17.07 0.17 -0.67
N GLY A 73 -17.94 -0.43 -1.47
CA GLY A 73 -18.46 0.16 -2.71
C GLY A 73 -19.03 -0.87 -3.68
N ASP A 74 -19.38 -0.41 -4.87
CA ASP A 74 -19.79 -1.26 -6.00
C ASP A 74 -18.53 -1.81 -6.71
N PRO A 75 -18.36 -3.14 -6.90
CA PRO A 75 -17.24 -3.72 -7.64
C PRO A 75 -17.18 -3.34 -9.12
N LYS A 76 -18.18 -2.62 -9.65
CA LYS A 76 -18.15 -2.01 -11.00
C LYS A 76 -17.51 -0.61 -11.02
N THR A 77 -17.10 -0.09 -9.86
CA THR A 77 -16.41 1.20 -9.73
C THR A 77 -14.94 1.00 -9.40
N VAL A 78 -14.13 2.05 -9.55
CA VAL A 78 -12.70 2.02 -9.28
C VAL A 78 -12.32 3.21 -8.41
N VAL A 79 -11.67 2.94 -7.28
CA VAL A 79 -10.98 3.95 -6.47
C VAL A 79 -9.62 4.20 -7.10
N LYS A 80 -9.45 5.40 -7.66
CA LYS A 80 -8.27 5.74 -8.46
C LYS A 80 -6.96 5.66 -7.70
N GLU A 81 -6.94 6.09 -6.44
CA GLU A 81 -5.77 6.06 -5.58
C GLU A 81 -6.13 5.90 -4.10
N LEU A 82 -5.25 5.26 -3.35
CA LEU A 82 -5.22 5.24 -1.88
C LEU A 82 -3.77 5.34 -1.41
N LEU A 83 -3.47 6.27 -0.51
CA LEU A 83 -2.16 6.39 0.12
C LEU A 83 -2.16 5.60 1.44
N PHE A 84 -1.39 4.53 1.51
CA PHE A 84 -1.18 3.76 2.72
C PHE A 84 0.11 4.24 3.39
N ARG A 85 0.00 4.79 4.60
CA ARG A 85 1.15 5.14 5.44
C ARG A 85 1.36 4.07 6.50
N TYR A 86 2.52 3.45 6.48
CA TYR A 86 2.87 2.35 7.39
C TYR A 86 3.68 2.84 8.57
N TYR A 87 3.57 2.10 9.68
CA TYR A 87 4.35 2.30 10.90
C TYR A 87 4.79 0.96 11.46
N ILE A 88 6.09 0.80 11.76
CA ILE A 88 6.63 -0.40 12.41
C ILE A 88 7.50 0.05 13.59
N GLY A 89 7.11 -0.35 14.79
CA GLY A 89 7.79 -0.03 16.04
C GLY A 89 8.76 -1.13 16.47
N PHE A 90 9.93 -0.73 16.94
CA PHE A 90 10.98 -1.57 17.50
C PHE A 90 11.50 -0.95 18.81
N LYS A 91 12.27 -1.75 19.56
CA LYS A 91 13.30 -1.23 20.45
C LYS A 91 14.66 -1.39 19.79
N ASP A 92 15.51 -0.38 19.88
CA ASP A 92 16.91 -0.53 19.47
C ASP A 92 17.76 -1.20 20.57
N GLN A 93 19.06 -1.36 20.29
CA GLN A 93 20.04 -1.98 21.18
C GLN A 93 20.13 -1.34 22.59
N THR A 94 19.67 -0.10 22.76
CA THR A 94 19.63 0.61 24.05
C THR A 94 18.29 0.44 24.80
N GLY A 95 17.30 -0.18 24.15
CA GLY A 95 15.92 -0.27 24.62
C GLY A 95 15.05 0.95 24.23
N ALA A 96 15.61 1.95 23.54
CA ALA A 96 14.87 3.12 23.08
C ALA A 96 13.91 2.76 21.94
N ALA A 97 12.75 3.42 21.91
CA ALA A 97 11.75 3.20 20.86
C ALA A 97 12.22 3.77 19.52
N ARG A 98 12.15 2.97 18.46
CA ARG A 98 12.39 3.39 17.07
C ARG A 98 11.19 3.03 16.22
N ILE A 99 10.63 4.01 15.52
CA ILE A 99 9.44 3.82 14.67
C ILE A 99 9.82 4.12 13.23
N LEU A 100 9.80 3.09 12.40
CA LEU A 100 9.94 3.25 10.96
C LEU A 100 8.61 3.66 10.34
N THR A 101 8.66 4.50 9.31
CA THR A 101 7.53 4.83 8.46
C THR A 101 7.91 4.78 6.98
N GLY A 102 6.89 4.76 6.13
CA GLY A 102 6.98 4.78 4.68
C GLY A 102 5.60 4.67 4.05
N ASP A 103 5.48 5.20 2.85
CA ASP A 103 4.21 5.37 2.15
C ASP A 103 4.17 4.47 0.89
N VAL A 104 3.00 3.86 0.63
CA VAL A 104 2.70 3.18 -0.63
C VAL A 104 1.42 3.77 -1.20
N LYS A 105 1.48 4.32 -2.41
CA LYS A 105 0.29 4.75 -3.14
C LYS A 105 -0.22 3.62 -4.01
N HIS A 106 -1.33 3.03 -3.61
CA HIS A 106 -2.08 2.10 -4.44
C HIS A 106 -2.94 2.82 -5.45
N ILE A 107 -3.18 2.19 -6.59
CA ILE A 107 -4.02 2.70 -7.67
C ILE A 107 -5.02 1.62 -8.14
N ASN A 108 -6.03 2.04 -8.90
CA ASN A 108 -6.99 1.15 -9.58
C ASN A 108 -7.72 0.15 -8.66
N ILE A 109 -7.96 0.50 -7.39
CA ILE A 109 -8.53 -0.43 -6.41
C ILE A 109 -10.02 -0.68 -6.72
N VAL A 110 -10.40 -1.96 -6.85
CA VAL A 110 -11.79 -2.41 -7.03
C VAL A 110 -12.45 -2.60 -5.65
N PRO A 111 -13.61 -1.97 -5.37
CA PRO A 111 -14.33 -2.19 -4.12
C PRO A 111 -15.00 -3.57 -4.02
N GLY A 112 -15.31 -4.01 -2.81
CA GLY A 112 -16.12 -5.22 -2.55
C GLY A 112 -15.35 -6.53 -2.43
N GLU A 113 -14.08 -6.58 -2.87
CA GLU A 113 -13.19 -7.73 -2.71
C GLU A 113 -12.13 -7.54 -1.61
N ASP A 114 -11.50 -8.64 -1.22
CA ASP A 114 -10.39 -8.62 -0.26
C ASP A 114 -9.07 -8.47 -1.02
N THR A 115 -8.34 -7.40 -0.75
CA THR A 115 -7.09 -7.06 -1.41
C THR A 115 -5.94 -7.02 -0.40
N TYR A 116 -4.70 -7.15 -0.86
CA TYR A 116 -3.52 -7.13 0.00
C TYR A 116 -2.55 -6.03 -0.42
N SER A 117 -1.76 -5.56 0.53
CA SER A 117 -0.56 -4.76 0.26
C SER A 117 0.59 -5.24 1.13
N ALA A 118 1.81 -5.21 0.60
CA ALA A 118 3.02 -5.59 1.29
C ALA A 118 4.08 -4.48 1.24
N VAL A 119 4.70 -4.26 2.39
CA VAL A 119 5.87 -3.42 2.57
C VAL A 119 6.99 -4.19 3.23
N TYR A 120 8.23 -3.71 3.05
CA TYR A 120 9.41 -4.37 3.57
C TYR A 120 10.36 -3.39 4.27
N VAL A 121 11.15 -3.90 5.21
CA VAL A 121 12.28 -3.16 5.80
C VAL A 121 13.60 -3.84 5.39
N SER A 122 14.57 -3.03 4.98
CA SER A 122 15.84 -3.55 4.46
C SER A 122 16.70 -4.20 5.56
N PRO A 123 17.51 -5.23 5.23
CA PRO A 123 18.35 -5.90 6.23
C PRO A 123 19.39 -4.98 6.88
N SER A 124 19.83 -3.92 6.19
CA SER A 124 20.73 -2.92 6.77
C SER A 124 20.03 -2.09 7.85
N THR A 125 18.82 -1.61 7.57
CA THR A 125 17.99 -0.87 8.52
C THR A 125 17.63 -1.72 9.75
N LEU A 126 17.32 -3.01 9.53
CA LEU A 126 17.06 -3.96 10.62
C LEU A 126 18.31 -4.22 11.46
N GLY A 127 19.48 -4.34 10.83
CA GLY A 127 20.76 -4.49 11.52
C GLY A 127 21.17 -3.26 12.35
N GLU A 128 20.90 -2.04 11.86
CA GLU A 128 21.14 -0.80 12.60
C GLU A 128 20.27 -0.68 13.86
N ILE A 129 19.03 -1.19 13.82
CA ILE A 129 18.11 -1.15 14.98
C ILE A 129 18.44 -2.30 15.95
N THR A 130 18.55 -3.53 15.45
CA THR A 130 18.62 -4.75 16.28
C THR A 130 20.04 -5.18 16.64
N GLY A 131 21.04 -4.74 15.89
CA GLY A 131 22.43 -5.23 15.97
C GLY A 131 22.76 -6.46 15.12
N ASP A 132 21.75 -7.17 14.57
CA ASP A 132 21.99 -8.35 13.72
C ASP A 132 21.75 -8.06 12.23
N PHE A 133 22.83 -7.84 11.49
CA PHE A 133 22.84 -7.60 10.05
C PHE A 133 22.68 -8.87 9.19
N ARG A 134 22.55 -10.05 9.80
CA ARG A 134 22.49 -11.35 9.10
C ARG A 134 21.17 -12.09 9.31
N ARG A 135 20.60 -12.02 10.52
CA ARG A 135 19.40 -12.75 10.94
C ARG A 135 18.41 -11.82 11.63
N PHE A 136 17.41 -11.38 10.90
CA PHE A 136 16.28 -10.69 11.51
C PHE A 136 15.35 -11.69 12.22
N GLN A 137 14.74 -11.25 13.33
CA GLN A 137 13.81 -12.07 14.11
C GLN A 137 12.48 -11.31 14.23
N PRO A 138 11.35 -11.84 13.72
CA PRO A 138 10.06 -11.13 13.74
C PRO A 138 9.62 -10.67 15.14
N ARG A 139 10.00 -11.41 16.19
CA ARG A 139 9.77 -11.03 17.60
C ARG A 139 10.42 -9.71 18.06
N SER A 140 11.30 -9.11 17.24
CA SER A 140 11.87 -7.78 17.49
C SER A 140 10.92 -6.65 17.11
N VAL A 141 9.83 -6.93 16.40
CA VAL A 141 8.74 -5.98 16.15
C VAL A 141 7.89 -5.85 17.41
N GLU A 142 7.78 -4.63 17.94
CA GLU A 142 6.98 -4.29 19.11
C GLU A 142 5.53 -3.92 18.71
N ALA A 143 5.36 -3.31 17.55
CA ALA A 143 4.04 -2.90 17.04
C ALA A 143 4.06 -2.69 15.51
N VAL A 144 2.91 -2.87 14.88
CA VAL A 144 2.67 -2.47 13.47
C VAL A 144 1.37 -1.67 13.36
N GLY A 145 1.31 -0.76 12.39
CA GLY A 145 0.12 0.01 12.09
C GLY A 145 0.12 0.57 10.67
N VAL A 146 -1.07 0.98 10.23
CA VAL A 146 -1.30 1.59 8.93
C VAL A 146 -2.42 2.62 9.01
N GLU A 147 -2.23 3.78 8.38
CA GLU A 147 -3.28 4.77 8.09
C GLU A 147 -3.52 4.79 6.58
N ILE A 148 -4.78 4.67 6.16
CA ILE A 148 -5.18 4.66 4.75
C ILE A 148 -5.88 5.97 4.43
N ILE A 149 -5.32 6.71 3.48
CA ILE A 149 -5.64 8.10 3.20
C ILE A 149 -6.20 8.23 1.78
N TYR A 150 -7.35 8.88 1.66
CA TYR A 150 -8.01 9.23 0.41
C TYR A 150 -8.23 10.74 0.36
N ASN A 151 -7.73 11.42 -0.68
CA ASN A 151 -7.81 12.88 -0.83
C ASN A 151 -7.38 13.66 0.42
N GLY A 152 -6.33 13.20 1.12
CA GLY A 152 -5.82 13.81 2.36
C GLY A 152 -6.60 13.48 3.65
N VAL A 153 -7.68 12.71 3.57
CA VAL A 153 -8.49 12.29 4.73
C VAL A 153 -8.22 10.81 5.05
N ILE A 154 -8.03 10.46 6.33
CA ILE A 154 -7.93 9.07 6.77
C ILE A 154 -9.31 8.40 6.59
N VAL A 155 -9.39 7.40 5.72
CA VAL A 155 -10.62 6.65 5.41
C VAL A 155 -10.60 5.22 5.96
N GLY A 156 -9.44 4.75 6.41
CA GLY A 156 -9.26 3.47 7.09
C GLY A 156 -7.93 3.41 7.84
N GLY A 157 -7.71 2.35 8.59
CA GLY A 157 -6.46 2.14 9.31
C GLY A 157 -6.59 1.12 10.42
N LYS A 158 -5.44 0.66 10.93
CA LYS A 158 -5.36 -0.30 12.04
C LYS A 158 -4.02 -0.19 12.75
N SER A 159 -4.01 -0.66 13.99
CA SER A 159 -2.82 -0.83 14.81
C SER A 159 -2.87 -2.18 15.51
N SER A 160 -1.71 -2.77 15.76
CA SER A 160 -1.58 -3.92 16.68
C SER A 160 -1.74 -3.50 18.14
N MET A 161 -1.67 -2.19 18.43
CA MET A 161 -1.82 -1.60 19.76
C MET A 161 -3.25 -1.05 19.94
N SER A 162 -3.68 -0.91 21.19
CA SER A 162 -5.02 -0.43 21.56
C SER A 162 -4.99 0.69 22.61
N GLY A 163 -6.15 1.30 22.87
CA GLY A 163 -6.31 2.39 23.83
C GLY A 163 -5.42 3.58 23.51
N SER A 164 -4.82 4.19 24.54
CA SER A 164 -3.89 5.32 24.40
C SER A 164 -2.61 5.01 23.59
N ARG A 165 -2.32 3.73 23.33
CA ARG A 165 -1.18 3.30 22.52
C ARG A 165 -1.54 2.94 21.08
N ALA A 166 -2.82 3.03 20.69
CA ALA A 166 -3.27 2.70 19.34
C ALA A 166 -2.45 3.42 18.27
N LYS A 167 -2.17 4.72 18.47
CA LYS A 167 -1.27 5.52 17.64
C LYS A 167 0.14 5.59 18.21
N PHE A 168 0.81 4.45 18.36
CA PHE A 168 2.17 4.40 18.94
C PHE A 168 3.18 5.26 18.16
N TRP A 169 2.95 5.50 16.86
CA TRP A 169 3.74 6.39 16.00
C TRP A 169 3.67 7.87 16.36
N GLU A 170 2.71 8.30 17.19
CA GLU A 170 2.63 9.66 17.73
C GLU A 170 3.42 9.81 19.05
N SER A 171 3.83 8.70 19.69
CA SER A 171 4.51 8.73 21.01
C SER A 171 6.02 8.99 20.95
N ALA A 172 6.65 8.79 19.79
CA ALA A 172 8.04 9.13 19.51
C ALA A 172 8.18 9.42 18.00
N GLY A 173 9.19 10.20 17.63
CA GLY A 173 9.40 10.60 16.24
C GLY A 173 9.55 9.40 15.28
N THR A 174 8.96 9.51 14.10
CA THR A 174 9.11 8.52 13.04
C THR A 174 10.36 8.82 12.20
N GLN A 175 10.96 7.78 11.63
CA GLN A 175 12.06 7.88 10.68
C GLN A 175 11.75 7.05 9.41
N PRO A 176 12.21 7.44 8.21
CA PRO A 176 12.01 6.62 7.02
C PRO A 176 12.73 5.28 7.14
N GLY A 177 12.18 4.24 6.52
CA GLY A 177 12.82 2.91 6.50
C GLY A 177 11.93 1.77 6.00
N ILE A 178 10.63 2.03 5.81
CA ILE A 178 9.70 1.10 5.14
C ILE A 178 9.72 1.37 3.64
N LEU A 179 9.81 0.30 2.85
CA LEU A 179 9.85 0.31 1.39
C LEU A 179 8.63 -0.40 0.81
N GLY A 180 8.01 0.16 -0.22
CA GLY A 180 6.98 -0.56 -0.98
C GLY A 180 7.58 -1.76 -1.70
N LYS A 181 6.78 -2.83 -1.91
CA LYS A 181 7.20 -4.06 -2.61
C LYS A 181 7.95 -3.82 -3.93
N ASN A 182 7.56 -2.80 -4.69
CA ASN A 182 8.16 -2.49 -6.00
C ASN A 182 9.57 -1.89 -5.91
N ASP A 183 9.99 -1.39 -4.74
CA ASP A 183 11.34 -0.86 -4.48
C ASP A 183 12.29 -1.92 -3.89
N THR A 184 11.86 -3.19 -3.82
CA THR A 184 12.61 -4.29 -3.20
C THR A 184 12.85 -5.46 -4.15
N PRO A 185 13.74 -6.42 -3.81
CA PRO A 185 13.93 -7.65 -4.59
C PRO A 185 12.66 -8.51 -4.77
N PHE A 186 11.59 -8.26 -3.99
CA PHE A 186 10.32 -8.98 -4.06
C PHE A 186 9.36 -8.43 -5.14
N ALA A 187 9.73 -7.35 -5.84
CA ALA A 187 8.89 -6.67 -6.83
C ALA A 187 8.20 -7.62 -7.83
N LEU A 188 8.92 -8.62 -8.35
CA LEU A 188 8.44 -9.56 -9.37
C LEU A 188 7.69 -10.79 -8.81
N LEU A 189 7.61 -10.96 -7.49
CA LEU A 189 6.94 -12.11 -6.86
C LEU A 189 5.46 -11.79 -6.60
N TRP A 190 4.58 -12.79 -6.64
CA TRP A 190 3.17 -12.69 -6.25
C TRP A 190 2.43 -11.48 -6.85
N ILE A 191 2.65 -11.18 -8.13
CA ILE A 191 2.17 -9.95 -8.78
C ILE A 191 0.65 -9.77 -8.67
N ASP A 192 -0.14 -10.85 -8.77
CA ASP A 192 -1.61 -10.81 -8.70
C ASP A 192 -2.17 -10.85 -7.27
N ARG A 193 -1.31 -10.94 -6.24
CA ARG A 193 -1.75 -10.94 -4.82
C ARG A 193 -1.99 -9.54 -4.28
N TYR A 194 -1.22 -8.57 -4.75
CA TYR A 194 -1.12 -7.24 -4.15
C TYR A 194 -1.76 -6.19 -5.05
N ALA A 195 -2.41 -5.20 -4.45
CA ALA A 195 -2.97 -4.06 -5.18
C ALA A 195 -1.90 -3.34 -5.99
N ASP A 196 -2.26 -2.91 -7.21
CA ASP A 196 -1.43 -2.06 -8.07
C ASP A 196 -0.85 -0.89 -7.28
N VAL A 197 0.41 -0.55 -7.55
CA VAL A 197 1.14 0.56 -6.91
C VAL A 197 1.54 1.56 -7.99
N GLU A 198 1.35 2.85 -7.73
CA GLU A 198 1.89 3.90 -8.60
C GLU A 198 3.41 3.77 -8.67
N LYS A 199 3.96 3.63 -9.88
CA LYS A 199 5.41 3.49 -10.07
C LYS A 199 6.09 4.77 -9.59
N SER A 200 7.02 4.62 -8.64
CA SER A 200 7.94 5.69 -8.24
C SER A 200 8.62 6.24 -9.49
N THR A 201 8.36 7.51 -9.80
CA THR A 201 9.01 8.23 -10.91
C THR A 201 10.40 8.64 -10.43
N ARG A 202 11.39 7.78 -10.74
CA ARG A 202 12.82 8.07 -10.56
C ARG A 202 13.42 8.64 -11.83
#